data_AF-A0AAE0SQL0-F1
#
_entry.id   AF-A0AAE0SQL0-F1
#
_cell.length_a   1.000
_cell.length_b   1.000
_cell.length_c   1.000
_cell.angle_alpha   90.00
_cell.angle_beta   90.00
_cell.angle_gamma   90.00
#
_symmetry.space_group_name_H-M   'P 1'
#
loop_
_entity.id
_entity.type
_entity.pdbx_description
1 polymer ?
#
loop_
_entity_poly.entity_id
_entity_poly.type
_entity_poly.pdbx_seq_one_letter_code
_entity_poly.pdbx_strand_id
1 'polypeptide(L)'
;MAAVIDGVPLLMRIVSASVAVSHKSGQIIRDILSKGDLGIVDKGKNDLQTEADRSVQRCIVASLHKQFPKVPIFGEEQLDPTEKIPDDFIVKNLDQEVLKHPCPPDYKDAKDEEIVIWVDPLDGTAEFTQGLLDHVTVLIGISVKGYAAAGVIYQPYYNYQAGPEVTRGRCIWGVIGLGAFGYERGQPPDGRIITTTRSHSDRIITESVNACEPTQVLRVGGAGHKVLLLIENKVHAYVFASNGCKKWDTCAPEAVLHAIGGKLTDIHGNKIQYYARVQRRNDGGVLATVANHEWYVNKIPTYVKEMFETSPEPLPLFETKLSQKSLNIGGTPSGESQVKQKSSSQPDSTSQSSDGVKSSHQQPDSTSQNPDGVKSSNQKPDSCTSESTDSLNGGAVAKLASSYGPVLFKSIVHNVTHTEPFF
;
A
#
# COMPACT_ATOMS: atom_id res chain seq x y z
N MET A 1 -12.08 29.07 -15.76
CA MET A 1 -12.21 27.87 -14.91
C MET A 1 -13.67 27.43 -14.75
N ALA A 2 -14.56 28.21 -14.11
CA ALA A 2 -15.95 27.77 -13.84
C ALA A 2 -16.67 27.15 -15.06
N ALA A 3 -16.66 27.85 -16.21
CA ALA A 3 -17.32 27.40 -17.46
C ALA A 3 -16.75 26.11 -18.12
N VAL A 4 -15.66 25.53 -17.59
CA VAL A 4 -15.07 24.25 -18.08
C VAL A 4 -15.54 23.06 -17.22
N ILE A 5 -16.19 23.33 -16.08
CA ILE A 5 -16.57 22.30 -15.10
C ILE A 5 -18.06 21.94 -15.24
N ASP A 6 -18.89 22.85 -15.75
CA ASP A 6 -20.31 22.61 -15.98
C ASP A 6 -20.53 21.47 -16.99
N GLY A 7 -21.34 20.49 -16.60
CA GLY A 7 -21.61 19.29 -17.40
C GLY A 7 -20.57 18.16 -17.29
N VAL A 8 -19.41 18.37 -16.65
CA VAL A 8 -18.44 17.30 -16.41
C VAL A 8 -18.90 16.40 -15.25
N PRO A 9 -19.06 15.08 -15.44
CA PRO A 9 -19.46 14.15 -14.39
C PRO A 9 -18.52 14.16 -13.18
N LEU A 10 -19.08 13.90 -12.00
CA LEU A 10 -18.39 14.00 -10.71
C LEU A 10 -17.12 13.13 -10.66
N LEU A 11 -17.18 11.89 -11.16
CA LEU A 11 -16.02 11.00 -11.21
C LEU A 11 -14.84 11.63 -11.97
N MET A 12 -15.08 12.13 -13.19
CA MET A 12 -14.00 12.71 -14.03
C MET A 12 -13.38 13.95 -13.39
N ARG A 13 -14.17 14.76 -12.68
CA ARG A 13 -13.65 15.89 -11.88
C ARG A 13 -12.76 15.42 -10.73
N ILE A 14 -13.14 14.35 -10.03
CA ILE A 14 -12.34 13.77 -8.93
C ILE A 14 -11.04 13.15 -9.48
N VAL A 15 -11.09 12.41 -10.59
CA VAL A 15 -9.88 11.86 -11.24
C VAL A 15 -8.95 12.99 -11.67
N SER A 16 -9.48 14.03 -12.30
CA SER A 16 -8.72 15.19 -12.76
C SER A 16 -8.05 15.97 -11.62
N ALA A 17 -8.73 16.12 -10.47
CA ALA A 17 -8.14 16.68 -9.25
C ALA A 17 -7.09 15.75 -8.64
N SER A 18 -7.32 14.43 -8.68
CA SER A 18 -6.42 13.41 -8.14
C SER A 18 -5.11 13.34 -8.92
N VAL A 19 -5.16 13.44 -10.26
CA VAL A 19 -3.99 13.60 -11.12
C VAL A 19 -3.24 14.88 -10.74
N ALA A 20 -3.93 16.03 -10.72
CA ALA A 20 -3.32 17.32 -10.41
C ALA A 20 -2.62 17.34 -9.03
N VAL A 21 -3.23 16.78 -7.98
CA VAL A 21 -2.61 16.75 -6.65
C VAL A 21 -1.45 15.76 -6.56
N SER A 22 -1.51 14.62 -7.26
CA SER A 22 -0.42 13.63 -7.25
C SER A 22 0.92 14.18 -7.76
N HIS A 23 0.89 15.14 -8.70
CA HIS A 23 2.09 15.87 -9.14
C HIS A 23 2.72 16.71 -8.01
N LYS A 24 1.92 17.35 -7.14
CA LYS A 24 2.40 18.07 -5.95
C LYS A 24 2.89 17.09 -4.88
N SER A 25 2.22 15.95 -4.68
CA SER A 25 2.72 14.86 -3.83
C SER A 25 4.12 14.42 -4.24
N GLY A 26 4.33 14.23 -5.55
CA GLY A 26 5.64 13.93 -6.12
C GLY A 26 6.72 14.96 -5.85
N GLN A 27 6.37 16.26 -5.85
CA GLN A 27 7.28 17.34 -5.47
C GLN A 27 7.64 17.25 -3.98
N ILE A 28 6.63 17.14 -3.10
CA ILE A 28 6.81 17.03 -1.65
C ILE A 28 7.76 15.88 -1.27
N ILE A 29 7.59 14.69 -1.86
CA ILE A 29 8.44 13.52 -1.60
C ILE A 29 9.90 13.77 -2.03
N ARG A 30 10.11 14.45 -3.16
CA ARG A 30 11.45 14.80 -3.64
C ARG A 30 12.12 15.89 -2.80
N ASP A 31 11.35 16.90 -2.40
CA ASP A 31 11.83 17.98 -1.55
C ASP A 31 12.25 17.44 -0.17
N ILE A 32 11.49 16.51 0.41
CA ILE A 32 11.80 15.87 1.70
C ILE A 32 13.07 15.02 1.59
N LEU A 33 13.19 14.13 0.60
CA LEU A 33 14.43 13.34 0.43
C LEU A 33 15.65 14.25 0.20
N SER A 34 15.48 15.36 -0.53
CA SER A 34 16.58 16.30 -0.82
C SER A 34 17.12 17.02 0.43
N LYS A 35 16.31 17.15 1.50
CA LYS A 35 16.73 17.72 2.79
C LYS A 35 17.56 16.74 3.63
N GLY A 36 17.53 15.44 3.32
CA GLY A 36 18.30 14.40 4.00
C GLY A 36 17.72 13.91 5.33
N ASP A 37 16.91 14.71 6.02
CA ASP A 37 16.12 14.25 7.16
C ASP A 37 14.72 13.79 6.69
N LEU A 38 14.46 12.50 6.88
CA LEU A 38 13.17 11.88 6.54
C LEU A 38 12.13 11.99 7.66
N GLY A 39 12.50 12.36 8.90
CA GLY A 39 11.57 12.41 10.03
C GLY A 39 10.87 11.06 10.29
N ILE A 40 11.65 9.98 10.30
CA ILE A 40 11.17 8.60 10.44
C ILE A 40 10.58 8.36 11.83
N VAL A 41 9.39 7.76 11.85
CA VAL A 41 8.69 7.25 13.03
C VAL A 41 8.48 5.75 12.82
N ASP A 42 8.89 4.94 13.79
CA ASP A 42 8.62 3.51 13.85
C ASP A 42 7.26 3.30 14.54
N LYS A 43 6.27 2.79 13.80
CA LYS A 43 4.90 2.49 14.28
C LYS A 43 4.78 1.04 14.77
N GLY A 44 5.81 0.22 14.58
CA GLY A 44 5.84 -1.20 14.92
C GLY A 44 6.61 -2.05 13.92
N LYS A 45 6.55 -3.37 14.08
CA LYS A 45 7.34 -4.34 13.32
C LYS A 45 7.18 -4.18 11.80
N ASN A 46 8.17 -3.55 11.17
CA ASN A 46 8.25 -3.18 9.74
C ASN A 46 7.21 -2.13 9.27
N ASP A 47 6.59 -1.38 10.18
CA ASP A 47 5.63 -0.31 9.88
C ASP A 47 6.30 1.06 10.14
N LEU A 48 6.86 1.65 9.09
CA LEU A 48 7.53 2.95 9.15
C LEU A 48 6.62 4.05 8.60
N GLN A 49 6.77 5.26 9.13
CA GLN A 49 6.17 6.49 8.60
C GLN A 49 7.25 7.57 8.53
N THR A 50 7.36 8.30 7.42
CA THR A 50 8.26 9.45 7.27
C THR A 50 7.46 10.76 7.22
N GLU A 51 8.16 11.90 7.16
CA GLU A 51 7.49 13.17 6.90
C GLU A 51 6.86 13.23 5.50
N ALA A 52 7.33 12.41 4.56
CA ALA A 52 6.74 12.35 3.23
C ALA A 52 5.30 11.79 3.29
N ASP A 53 5.08 10.68 4.01
CA ASP A 53 3.78 10.05 4.22
C ASP A 53 2.79 11.07 4.83
N ARG A 54 3.21 11.73 5.92
CA ARG A 54 2.39 12.75 6.60
C ARG A 54 2.09 13.95 5.71
N SER A 55 3.11 14.58 5.13
CA SER A 55 2.96 15.79 4.31
C SER A 55 2.17 15.54 3.03
N VAL A 56 2.37 14.40 2.36
CA VAL A 56 1.60 14.02 1.17
C VAL A 56 0.14 13.77 1.52
N GLN A 57 -0.16 13.06 2.61
CA GLN A 57 -1.55 12.84 3.00
C GLN A 57 -2.26 14.15 3.35
N ARG A 58 -1.62 15.07 4.09
CA ARG A 58 -2.16 16.43 4.34
C ARG A 58 -2.47 17.15 3.02
N CYS A 59 -1.55 17.11 2.06
CA CYS A 59 -1.70 17.71 0.73
C CYS A 59 -2.91 17.13 -0.04
N ILE A 60 -2.99 15.80 -0.17
CA ILE A 60 -4.05 15.11 -0.92
C ILE A 60 -5.42 15.35 -0.27
N VAL A 61 -5.55 15.05 1.03
CA VAL A 61 -6.83 15.13 1.75
C VAL A 61 -7.37 16.56 1.73
N ALA A 62 -6.55 17.57 2.01
CA ALA A 62 -7.01 18.95 2.03
C ALA A 62 -7.35 19.49 0.63
N SER A 63 -6.58 19.14 -0.40
CA SER A 63 -6.83 19.56 -1.79
C SER A 63 -8.13 18.97 -2.33
N LEU A 64 -8.38 17.69 -2.06
CA LEU A 64 -9.58 16.98 -2.53
C LEU A 64 -10.80 17.35 -1.69
N HIS A 65 -10.71 17.37 -0.35
CA HIS A 65 -11.83 17.75 0.51
C HIS A 65 -12.32 19.19 0.24
N LYS A 66 -11.41 20.13 -0.06
CA LYS A 66 -11.76 21.51 -0.43
C LYS A 66 -12.56 21.61 -1.74
N GLN A 67 -12.41 20.64 -2.65
CA GLN A 67 -13.11 20.60 -3.93
C GLN A 67 -14.36 19.70 -3.90
N PHE A 68 -14.36 18.65 -3.06
CA PHE A 68 -15.40 17.63 -2.96
C PHE A 68 -15.76 17.36 -1.48
N PRO A 69 -16.29 18.36 -0.74
CA PRO A 69 -16.43 18.29 0.72
C PRO A 69 -17.42 17.23 1.23
N LYS A 70 -18.24 16.66 0.35
CA LYS A 70 -19.19 15.58 0.67
C LYS A 70 -18.63 14.17 0.45
N VAL A 71 -17.56 14.03 -0.35
CA VAL A 71 -16.99 12.73 -0.68
C VAL A 71 -16.09 12.28 0.48
N PRO A 72 -16.32 11.09 1.07
CA PRO A 72 -15.45 10.55 2.11
C PRO A 72 -14.07 10.20 1.55
N ILE A 73 -13.03 10.62 2.29
CA ILE A 73 -11.62 10.36 1.97
C ILE A 73 -11.00 9.64 3.16
N PHE A 74 -10.32 8.51 2.90
CA PHE A 74 -9.60 7.74 3.90
C PHE A 74 -8.15 7.58 3.48
N GLY A 75 -7.24 8.09 4.30
CA GLY A 75 -5.80 7.86 4.16
C GLY A 75 -5.29 6.77 5.11
N GLU A 76 -4.09 6.27 4.86
CA GLU A 76 -3.39 5.37 5.78
C GLU A 76 -3.11 6.01 7.13
N GLU A 77 -2.55 7.23 7.11
CA GLU A 77 -1.88 7.77 8.28
C GLU A 77 -2.84 8.42 9.27
N GLN A 78 -2.58 8.19 10.56
CA GLN A 78 -3.30 8.87 11.64
C GLN A 78 -2.64 10.23 11.88
N LEU A 79 -3.28 11.30 11.40
CA LEU A 79 -2.78 12.67 11.50
C LEU A 79 -3.59 13.48 12.52
N ASP A 80 -2.93 14.46 13.14
CA ASP A 80 -3.61 15.44 13.99
C ASP A 80 -4.50 16.36 13.13
N PRO A 81 -5.83 16.38 13.32
CA PRO A 81 -6.74 17.22 12.54
C PRO A 81 -6.61 18.72 12.85
N THR A 82 -5.87 19.11 13.89
CA THR A 82 -5.65 20.51 14.29
C THR A 82 -4.40 21.13 13.66
N GLU A 83 -3.55 20.31 13.03
CA GLU A 83 -2.29 20.76 12.44
C GLU A 83 -2.53 21.68 11.22
N LYS A 84 -1.80 22.80 11.15
CA LYS A 84 -1.94 23.75 10.04
C LYS A 84 -1.33 23.19 8.77
N ILE A 85 -2.16 23.01 7.75
CA ILE A 85 -1.74 22.59 6.42
C ILE A 85 -1.20 23.83 5.66
N PRO A 86 0.02 23.80 5.10
CA PRO A 86 0.57 24.91 4.32
C PRO A 86 -0.31 25.28 3.12
N ASP A 87 -0.50 26.57 2.85
CA ASP A 87 -1.33 27.03 1.72
C ASP A 87 -0.78 26.55 0.35
N ASP A 88 0.53 26.38 0.23
CA ASP A 88 1.18 25.89 -1.00
C ASP A 88 1.00 24.38 -1.23
N PHE A 89 0.51 23.63 -0.22
CA PHE A 89 0.11 22.23 -0.36
C PHE A 89 -1.29 22.10 -0.98
N ILE A 90 -2.09 23.17 -1.02
CA ILE A 90 -3.49 23.12 -1.46
C ILE A 90 -3.61 23.28 -2.98
N VAL A 91 -3.68 22.16 -3.67
CA VAL A 91 -3.95 22.08 -5.11
C VAL A 91 -5.43 22.32 -5.39
N LYS A 92 -5.72 23.25 -6.31
CA LYS A 92 -7.09 23.70 -6.65
C LYS A 92 -7.41 23.61 -8.14
N ASN A 93 -6.41 23.35 -8.97
CA ASN A 93 -6.57 23.15 -10.40
C ASN A 93 -6.97 21.70 -10.70
N LEU A 94 -7.58 21.53 -11.86
CA LEU A 94 -7.96 20.26 -12.45
C LEU A 94 -7.01 19.96 -13.63
N ASP A 95 -6.54 18.72 -13.75
CA ASP A 95 -5.81 18.28 -14.93
C ASP A 95 -6.68 18.38 -16.20
N GLN A 96 -6.23 19.14 -17.19
CA GLN A 96 -7.03 19.44 -18.39
C GLN A 96 -7.01 18.31 -19.42
N GLU A 97 -6.04 17.40 -19.40
CA GLU A 97 -6.04 16.25 -20.31
C GLU A 97 -7.10 15.23 -19.88
N VAL A 98 -7.18 14.93 -18.58
CA VAL A 98 -8.26 14.09 -18.01
C VAL A 98 -9.65 14.60 -18.40
N LEU A 99 -9.87 15.92 -18.36
CA LEU A 99 -11.16 16.53 -18.68
C LEU A 99 -11.56 16.45 -20.16
N LYS A 100 -10.65 16.12 -21.08
CA LYS A 100 -10.98 15.89 -22.50
C LYS A 100 -11.62 14.53 -22.74
N HIS A 101 -11.45 13.58 -21.82
CA HIS A 101 -12.00 12.23 -21.97
C HIS A 101 -13.47 12.16 -21.56
N PRO A 102 -14.29 11.35 -22.26
CA PRO A 102 -15.66 11.10 -21.84
C PRO A 102 -15.70 10.28 -20.54
N CYS A 103 -16.70 10.55 -19.69
CA CYS A 103 -17.00 9.65 -18.57
C CYS A 103 -17.66 8.36 -19.10
N PRO A 104 -17.22 7.16 -18.69
CA PRO A 104 -17.93 5.91 -18.98
C PRO A 104 -19.40 5.95 -18.51
N PRO A 105 -20.34 5.36 -19.27
CA PRO A 105 -21.78 5.44 -18.95
C PRO A 105 -22.13 5.03 -17.52
N ASP A 106 -21.52 3.96 -17.01
CA ASP A 106 -21.79 3.38 -15.68
C ASP A 106 -21.48 4.34 -14.51
N TYR A 107 -20.68 5.38 -14.75
CA TYR A 107 -20.25 6.37 -13.76
C TYR A 107 -20.75 7.78 -14.03
N LYS A 108 -21.52 7.99 -15.11
CA LYS A 108 -21.97 9.33 -15.53
C LYS A 108 -22.81 10.05 -14.46
N ASP A 109 -23.67 9.29 -13.78
CA ASP A 109 -24.63 9.81 -12.80
C ASP A 109 -24.23 9.47 -11.34
N ALA A 110 -22.96 9.10 -11.11
CA ALA A 110 -22.43 8.76 -9.79
C ALA A 110 -22.45 9.97 -8.83
N LYS A 111 -22.91 9.74 -7.60
CA LYS A 111 -23.14 10.80 -6.60
C LYS A 111 -22.08 10.82 -5.49
N ASP A 112 -22.00 11.92 -4.75
CA ASP A 112 -21.07 12.11 -3.63
C ASP A 112 -21.13 10.94 -2.63
N GLU A 113 -22.34 10.48 -2.27
CA GLU A 113 -22.59 9.41 -1.31
C GLU A 113 -22.26 7.99 -1.81
N GLU A 114 -22.06 7.83 -3.13
CA GLU A 114 -21.69 6.56 -3.75
C GLU A 114 -20.17 6.43 -3.93
N ILE A 115 -19.42 7.53 -3.77
CA ILE A 115 -17.98 7.60 -4.04
C ILE A 115 -17.19 7.53 -2.73
N VAL A 116 -16.07 6.80 -2.74
CA VAL A 116 -15.09 6.81 -1.64
C VAL A 116 -13.68 6.91 -2.21
N ILE A 117 -12.90 7.86 -1.69
CA ILE A 117 -11.50 8.06 -2.05
C ILE A 117 -10.61 7.37 -1.00
N TRP A 118 -9.64 6.61 -1.47
CA TRP A 118 -8.68 5.85 -0.68
C TRP A 118 -7.26 6.31 -1.02
N VAL A 119 -6.49 6.72 -0.02
CA VAL A 119 -5.18 7.35 -0.20
C VAL A 119 -4.09 6.54 0.50
N ASP A 120 -3.13 6.07 -0.27
CA ASP A 120 -1.81 5.72 0.25
C ASP A 120 -0.86 6.88 -0.10
N PRO A 121 -0.35 7.63 0.89
CA PRO A 121 0.50 8.78 0.61
C PRO A 121 1.91 8.41 0.17
N LEU A 122 2.39 7.19 0.46
CA LEU A 122 3.77 6.76 0.17
C LEU A 122 3.91 5.22 0.17
N ASP A 123 3.18 4.55 -0.71
CA ASP A 123 3.27 3.10 -0.92
C ASP A 123 4.74 2.69 -1.13
N GLY A 124 5.27 1.89 -0.21
CA GLY A 124 6.68 1.51 -0.16
C GLY A 124 7.57 2.33 0.79
N THR A 125 7.05 2.87 1.89
CA THR A 125 7.83 3.63 2.92
C THR A 125 9.10 2.92 3.38
N ALA A 126 9.06 1.60 3.60
CA ALA A 126 10.23 0.82 3.98
C ALA A 126 11.32 0.82 2.88
N GLU A 127 10.94 0.77 1.61
CA GLU A 127 11.84 0.89 0.49
C GLU A 127 12.35 2.32 0.29
N PHE A 128 11.53 3.34 0.56
CA PHE A 128 11.93 4.76 0.55
C PHE A 128 13.06 5.05 1.53
N THR A 129 12.95 4.60 2.78
CA THR A 129 14.01 4.77 3.80
C THR A 129 15.29 4.00 3.47
N GLN A 130 15.21 2.98 2.62
CA GLN A 130 16.34 2.17 2.15
C GLN A 130 16.92 2.67 0.80
N GLY A 131 16.40 3.76 0.24
CA GLY A 131 16.86 4.32 -1.04
C GLY A 131 16.45 3.51 -2.28
N LEU A 132 15.50 2.59 -2.16
CA LEU A 132 14.93 1.82 -3.27
C LEU A 132 13.78 2.61 -3.93
N LEU A 133 14.15 3.78 -4.47
CA LEU A 133 13.21 4.86 -4.79
C LEU A 133 12.21 4.54 -5.91
N ASP A 134 12.54 3.62 -6.80
CA ASP A 134 11.66 3.15 -7.87
C ASP A 134 10.49 2.29 -7.38
N HIS A 135 10.60 1.68 -6.20
CA HIS A 135 9.48 0.96 -5.57
C HIS A 135 8.41 1.88 -4.97
N VAL A 136 8.70 3.17 -4.82
CA VAL A 136 7.83 4.13 -4.12
C VAL A 136 6.74 4.67 -5.05
N THR A 137 5.49 4.64 -4.60
CA THR A 137 4.37 5.28 -5.32
C THR A 137 3.45 6.08 -4.37
N VAL A 138 2.56 6.89 -4.95
CA VAL A 138 1.44 7.55 -4.26
C VAL A 138 0.16 7.03 -4.90
N LEU A 139 -0.77 6.54 -4.10
CA LEU A 139 -2.01 5.91 -4.57
C LEU A 139 -3.21 6.76 -4.20
N ILE A 140 -4.03 7.10 -5.19
CA ILE A 140 -5.34 7.74 -4.99
C ILE A 140 -6.37 6.89 -5.72
N GLY A 141 -6.98 5.96 -4.98
CA GLY A 141 -8.03 5.08 -5.47
C GLY A 141 -9.41 5.71 -5.31
N ILE A 142 -10.25 5.57 -6.31
CA ILE A 142 -11.60 6.14 -6.33
C ILE A 142 -12.57 5.00 -6.61
N SER A 143 -13.36 4.67 -5.60
CA SER A 143 -14.39 3.64 -5.69
C SER A 143 -15.77 4.26 -5.91
N VAL A 144 -16.63 3.55 -6.65
CA VAL A 144 -18.05 3.88 -6.86
C VAL A 144 -18.87 2.67 -6.40
N LYS A 145 -19.88 2.88 -5.56
CA LYS A 145 -20.76 1.84 -5.01
C LYS A 145 -19.99 0.69 -4.33
N GLY A 146 -18.82 1.00 -3.77
CA GLY A 146 -17.95 0.06 -3.07
C GLY A 146 -17.02 -0.77 -3.94
N TYR A 147 -16.90 -0.49 -5.24
CA TYR A 147 -15.93 -1.15 -6.13
C TYR A 147 -14.98 -0.12 -6.75
N ALA A 148 -13.73 -0.52 -7.00
CA ALA A 148 -12.77 0.33 -7.71
C ALA A 148 -13.36 0.79 -9.06
N ALA A 149 -13.22 2.07 -9.40
CA ALA A 149 -13.79 2.67 -10.60
C ALA A 149 -12.77 3.53 -11.36
N ALA A 150 -11.94 4.27 -10.62
CA ALA A 150 -10.81 5.00 -11.15
C ALA A 150 -9.63 5.00 -10.16
N GLY A 151 -8.43 5.27 -10.64
CA GLY A 151 -7.24 5.29 -9.81
C GLY A 151 -6.12 6.14 -10.40
N VAL A 152 -5.31 6.72 -9.52
CA VAL A 152 -4.06 7.40 -9.85
C VAL A 152 -2.92 6.72 -9.10
N ILE A 153 -1.85 6.39 -9.82
CA ILE A 153 -0.58 5.89 -9.29
C ILE A 153 0.50 6.88 -9.74
N TYR A 154 1.06 7.65 -8.81
CA TYR A 154 2.18 8.54 -9.12
C TYR A 154 3.48 7.93 -8.62
N GLN A 155 4.46 7.73 -9.50
CA GLN A 155 5.77 7.17 -9.15
C GLN A 155 6.80 8.31 -9.10
N PRO A 156 7.26 8.78 -7.91
CA PRO A 156 8.01 10.04 -7.81
C PRO A 156 9.42 10.02 -8.40
N TYR A 157 10.01 8.83 -8.48
CA TYR A 157 11.39 8.58 -8.91
C TYR A 157 11.50 7.72 -10.17
N TYR A 158 10.46 7.67 -11.00
CA TYR A 158 10.62 7.07 -12.34
C TYR A 158 11.83 7.70 -13.06
N ASN A 159 12.66 6.85 -13.66
CA ASN A 159 13.93 7.17 -14.31
C ASN A 159 14.98 7.91 -13.45
N TYR A 160 14.93 7.87 -12.11
CA TYR A 160 15.90 8.58 -11.25
C TYR A 160 17.38 8.22 -11.49
N GLN A 161 17.66 7.01 -11.96
CA GLN A 161 19.00 6.50 -12.29
C GLN A 161 19.50 6.93 -13.68
N ALA A 162 18.63 7.47 -14.55
CA ALA A 162 18.98 7.81 -15.94
C ALA A 162 19.75 9.14 -16.10
N GLY A 163 20.18 9.76 -14.99
CA GLY A 163 20.91 11.02 -14.96
C GLY A 163 20.03 12.24 -14.62
N PRO A 164 20.62 13.46 -14.63
CA PRO A 164 19.92 14.69 -14.27
C PRO A 164 19.03 15.24 -15.40
N GLU A 165 19.34 14.92 -16.66
CA GLU A 165 18.64 15.42 -17.86
C GLU A 165 17.28 14.74 -18.11
N VAL A 166 16.98 13.64 -17.40
CA VAL A 166 15.74 12.89 -17.60
C VAL A 166 14.70 13.32 -16.58
N THR A 167 13.50 13.68 -17.07
CA THR A 167 12.34 14.04 -16.25
C THR A 167 12.07 12.95 -15.20
N ARG A 168 12.16 13.34 -13.92
CA ARG A 168 11.93 12.43 -12.80
C ARG A 168 10.45 12.33 -12.46
N GLY A 169 10.00 11.09 -12.35
CA GLY A 169 8.66 10.76 -11.92
C GLY A 169 7.60 10.85 -13.03
N ARG A 170 6.47 10.18 -12.80
CA ARG A 170 5.36 10.08 -13.76
C ARG A 170 4.03 9.85 -13.04
N CYS A 171 2.94 10.22 -13.71
CA CYS A 171 1.57 9.96 -13.27
C CYS A 171 0.94 8.92 -14.19
N ILE A 172 0.50 7.79 -13.63
CA ILE A 172 -0.37 6.82 -14.28
C ILE A 172 -1.78 7.06 -13.73
N TRP A 173 -2.79 7.07 -14.60
CA TRP A 173 -4.19 7.10 -14.17
C TRP A 173 -5.05 6.22 -15.04
N GLY A 174 -6.18 5.75 -14.52
CA GLY A 174 -7.12 4.94 -15.28
C GLY A 174 -8.54 5.04 -14.76
N VAL A 175 -9.49 4.80 -15.66
CA VAL A 175 -10.93 4.70 -15.36
C VAL A 175 -11.45 3.47 -16.08
N ILE A 176 -12.15 2.59 -15.35
CA ILE A 176 -12.70 1.35 -15.91
C ILE A 176 -13.71 1.71 -17.01
N GLY A 177 -13.63 1.06 -18.17
CA GLY A 177 -14.44 1.38 -19.34
C GLY A 177 -13.97 2.58 -20.18
N LEU A 178 -12.89 3.26 -19.78
CA LEU A 178 -12.19 4.28 -20.58
C LEU A 178 -10.80 3.82 -21.01
N GLY A 179 -10.01 3.25 -20.08
CA GLY A 179 -8.61 2.90 -20.28
C GLY A 179 -7.70 3.43 -19.17
N ALA A 180 -6.41 3.15 -19.30
CA ALA A 180 -5.35 3.73 -18.46
C ALA A 180 -4.28 4.43 -19.33
N PHE A 181 -3.64 5.45 -18.74
CA PHE A 181 -2.82 6.44 -19.42
C PHE A 181 -1.55 6.75 -18.60
N GLY A 182 -0.52 7.32 -19.23
CA GLY A 182 0.71 7.77 -18.55
C GLY A 182 1.78 6.69 -18.33
N TYR A 183 1.66 5.55 -19.01
CA TYR A 183 2.63 4.46 -19.00
C TYR A 183 2.85 3.91 -20.41
N GLU A 184 3.94 3.18 -20.61
CA GLU A 184 4.25 2.44 -21.84
C GLU A 184 4.19 0.94 -21.57
N ARG A 185 3.68 0.15 -22.53
CA ARG A 185 3.53 -1.30 -22.39
C ARG A 185 4.54 -2.03 -23.27
N GLY A 186 5.46 -2.76 -22.65
CA GLY A 186 6.49 -3.53 -23.35
C GLY A 186 5.96 -4.84 -23.94
N GLN A 187 6.86 -5.59 -24.59
CA GLN A 187 6.60 -7.01 -24.88
C GLN A 187 6.67 -7.83 -23.59
N PRO A 188 5.81 -8.85 -23.40
CA PRO A 188 5.91 -9.74 -22.26
C PRO A 188 7.24 -10.53 -22.31
N PRO A 189 7.93 -10.73 -21.17
CA PRO A 189 9.13 -11.54 -21.10
C PRO A 189 8.81 -13.03 -21.27
N ASP A 190 9.80 -13.81 -21.66
CA ASP A 190 9.68 -15.26 -21.74
C ASP A 190 9.40 -15.90 -20.38
N GLY A 191 8.69 -17.03 -20.39
CA GLY A 191 8.39 -17.83 -19.21
C GLY A 191 7.25 -17.28 -18.37
N ARG A 192 7.37 -17.39 -17.03
CA ARG A 192 6.35 -16.99 -16.06
C ARG A 192 7.00 -16.29 -14.88
N ILE A 193 7.25 -14.99 -15.03
CA ILE A 193 7.76 -14.14 -13.96
C ILE A 193 6.62 -13.74 -13.00
N ILE A 194 6.78 -14.02 -11.71
CA ILE A 194 5.82 -13.65 -10.66
C ILE A 194 6.46 -12.62 -9.73
N THR A 195 5.76 -11.52 -9.44
CA THR A 195 6.18 -10.55 -8.42
C THR A 195 5.51 -10.83 -7.07
N THR A 196 6.23 -10.60 -5.98
CA THR A 196 5.69 -10.67 -4.61
C THR A 196 6.44 -9.71 -3.69
N THR A 197 6.07 -9.69 -2.41
CA THR A 197 6.68 -8.83 -1.40
C THR A 197 8.19 -9.10 -1.21
N ARG A 198 8.93 -8.01 -1.02
CA ARG A 198 10.31 -8.02 -0.54
C ARG A 198 10.39 -8.19 0.99
N SER A 199 9.61 -7.38 1.71
CA SER A 199 9.83 -7.11 3.15
C SER A 199 8.91 -7.90 4.08
N HIS A 200 7.96 -8.67 3.53
CA HIS A 200 6.94 -9.42 4.29
C HIS A 200 6.82 -10.89 3.86
N SER A 201 7.91 -11.54 3.44
CA SER A 201 7.86 -12.93 2.96
C SER A 201 7.78 -13.93 4.11
N ASP A 202 6.86 -14.89 4.00
CA ASP A 202 6.75 -16.05 4.88
C ASP A 202 6.65 -17.37 4.08
N ARG A 203 6.33 -18.47 4.77
CA ARG A 203 6.13 -19.78 4.14
C ARG A 203 4.91 -19.79 3.21
N ILE A 204 3.81 -19.17 3.62
CA ILE A 204 2.52 -19.22 2.92
C ILE A 204 2.59 -18.47 1.59
N ILE A 205 3.22 -17.29 1.58
CA ILE A 205 3.54 -16.55 0.35
C ILE A 205 4.43 -17.38 -0.57
N THR A 206 5.47 -18.03 -0.02
CA THR A 206 6.43 -18.81 -0.81
C THR A 206 5.77 -20.06 -1.43
N GLU A 207 4.96 -20.78 -0.66
CA GLU A 207 4.16 -21.92 -1.14
C GLU A 207 3.15 -21.49 -2.23
N SER A 208 2.45 -20.37 -2.02
CA SER A 208 1.51 -19.80 -3.01
C SER A 208 2.19 -19.42 -4.32
N VAL A 209 3.32 -18.72 -4.24
CA VAL A 209 4.11 -18.33 -5.42
C VAL A 209 4.62 -19.56 -6.16
N ASN A 210 5.19 -20.54 -5.45
CA ASN A 210 5.74 -21.76 -6.05
C ASN A 210 4.65 -22.63 -6.72
N ALA A 211 3.44 -22.68 -6.16
CA ALA A 211 2.32 -23.42 -6.74
C ALA A 211 1.87 -22.86 -8.10
N CYS A 212 2.14 -21.58 -8.37
CA CYS A 212 1.97 -20.96 -9.69
C CYS A 212 3.14 -21.25 -10.67
N GLU A 213 4.07 -22.14 -10.33
CA GLU A 213 5.22 -22.63 -11.13
C GLU A 213 5.97 -21.48 -11.88
N PRO A 214 6.55 -20.50 -11.16
CA PRO A 214 7.28 -19.40 -11.77
C PRO A 214 8.59 -19.87 -12.41
N THR A 215 8.96 -19.29 -13.55
CA THR A 215 10.34 -19.39 -14.06
C THR A 215 11.29 -18.43 -13.34
N GLN A 216 10.74 -17.34 -12.78
CA GLN A 216 11.46 -16.36 -11.99
C GLN A 216 10.52 -15.71 -10.95
N VAL A 217 11.03 -15.46 -9.76
CA VAL A 217 10.32 -14.70 -8.71
C VAL A 217 11.02 -13.37 -8.50
N LEU A 218 10.29 -12.27 -8.68
CA LEU A 218 10.75 -10.91 -8.40
C LEU A 218 10.22 -10.46 -7.04
N ARG A 219 11.08 -9.95 -6.16
CA ARG A 219 10.72 -9.55 -4.79
C ARG A 219 10.97 -8.05 -4.60
N VAL A 220 9.89 -7.27 -4.57
CA VAL A 220 9.94 -5.80 -4.57
C VAL A 220 8.96 -5.17 -3.58
N GLY A 221 9.25 -3.93 -3.19
CA GLY A 221 8.34 -3.09 -2.41
C GLY A 221 7.15 -2.60 -3.23
N GLY A 222 6.28 -1.80 -2.60
CA GLY A 222 5.17 -1.08 -3.24
C GLY A 222 4.06 -1.94 -3.84
N ALA A 223 2.85 -1.92 -3.30
CA ALA A 223 1.68 -2.55 -3.92
C ALA A 223 1.37 -1.93 -5.30
N GLY A 224 1.44 -0.61 -5.39
CA GLY A 224 1.35 0.14 -6.65
C GLY A 224 2.47 -0.20 -7.61
N HIS A 225 3.71 -0.23 -7.14
CA HIS A 225 4.86 -0.62 -7.98
C HIS A 225 4.68 -2.03 -8.58
N LYS A 226 4.19 -3.01 -7.79
CA LYS A 226 3.93 -4.37 -8.29
C LYS A 226 2.85 -4.43 -9.38
N VAL A 227 1.89 -3.52 -9.37
CA VAL A 227 0.91 -3.38 -10.46
C VAL A 227 1.46 -2.58 -11.64
N LEU A 228 2.36 -1.61 -11.43
CA LEU A 228 3.09 -0.97 -12.54
C LEU A 228 3.88 -2.03 -13.34
N LEU A 229 4.54 -2.97 -12.66
CA LEU A 229 5.21 -4.10 -13.32
C LEU A 229 4.25 -4.97 -14.15
N LEU A 230 2.98 -5.13 -13.75
CA LEU A 230 1.97 -5.86 -14.51
C LEU A 230 1.54 -5.09 -15.77
N ILE A 231 1.12 -3.83 -15.64
CA ILE A 231 0.60 -3.06 -16.79
C ILE A 231 1.67 -2.80 -17.85
N GLU A 232 2.94 -2.70 -17.44
CA GLU A 232 4.10 -2.55 -18.33
C GLU A 232 4.54 -3.86 -19.02
N ASN A 233 3.86 -4.99 -18.75
CA ASN A 233 4.25 -6.35 -19.16
C ASN A 233 5.62 -6.81 -18.62
N LYS A 234 6.09 -6.34 -17.46
CA LYS A 234 7.37 -6.80 -16.86
C LYS A 234 7.23 -8.10 -16.06
N VAL A 235 6.02 -8.41 -15.57
CA VAL A 235 5.69 -9.65 -14.85
C VAL A 235 4.30 -10.16 -15.26
N HIS A 236 4.01 -11.43 -14.99
CA HIS A 236 2.75 -12.08 -15.39
C HIS A 236 1.69 -12.10 -14.27
N ALA A 237 2.13 -12.20 -13.02
CA ALA A 237 1.26 -12.19 -11.84
C ALA A 237 1.93 -11.47 -10.66
N TYR A 238 1.12 -10.83 -9.84
CA TYR A 238 1.43 -10.42 -8.47
C TYR A 238 0.68 -11.36 -7.52
N VAL A 239 1.42 -12.11 -6.69
CA VAL A 239 0.85 -13.08 -5.74
C VAL A 239 1.25 -12.70 -4.31
N PHE A 240 0.27 -12.48 -3.44
CA PHE A 240 0.48 -12.10 -2.04
C PHE A 240 -0.61 -12.73 -1.14
N ALA A 241 -0.40 -13.99 -0.77
CA ALA A 241 -1.21 -14.68 0.24
C ALA A 241 -0.78 -14.25 1.65
N SER A 242 -1.17 -13.03 2.03
CA SER A 242 -0.93 -12.45 3.36
C SER A 242 -1.88 -11.27 3.61
N ASN A 243 -2.28 -11.05 4.86
CA ASN A 243 -3.21 -10.00 5.25
C ASN A 243 -2.55 -8.62 5.50
N GLY A 244 -1.31 -8.42 5.04
CA GLY A 244 -0.55 -7.18 5.28
C GLY A 244 -1.08 -5.94 4.54
N CYS A 245 -1.64 -6.11 3.34
CA CYS A 245 -2.19 -5.01 2.54
C CYS A 245 -3.54 -4.55 3.07
N LYS A 246 -3.86 -3.29 2.78
CA LYS A 246 -5.09 -2.60 3.16
C LYS A 246 -5.78 -2.05 1.90
N LYS A 247 -6.95 -1.43 2.07
CA LYS A 247 -7.75 -0.92 0.95
C LYS A 247 -7.08 0.21 0.17
N TRP A 248 -6.22 1.00 0.80
CA TRP A 248 -5.46 2.05 0.12
C TRP A 248 -4.35 1.48 -0.78
N ASP A 249 -3.68 0.39 -0.38
CA ASP A 249 -2.72 -0.34 -1.21
C ASP A 249 -3.33 -0.83 -2.55
N THR A 250 -4.62 -1.21 -2.55
CA THR A 250 -5.23 -1.93 -3.69
C THR A 250 -6.21 -1.10 -4.51
N CYS A 251 -6.87 -0.08 -3.96
CA CYS A 251 -7.96 0.61 -4.68
C CYS A 251 -7.51 1.29 -5.98
N ALA A 252 -6.42 2.07 -5.94
CA ALA A 252 -5.90 2.74 -7.15
C ALA A 252 -5.27 1.74 -8.13
N PRO A 253 -4.41 0.80 -7.67
CA PRO A 253 -3.84 -0.21 -8.55
C PRO A 253 -4.86 -1.15 -9.20
N GLU A 254 -5.93 -1.54 -8.48
CA GLU A 254 -7.03 -2.32 -9.02
C GLU A 254 -7.72 -1.60 -10.17
N ALA A 255 -8.11 -0.33 -9.98
CA ALA A 255 -8.78 0.44 -11.01
C ALA A 255 -7.92 0.61 -12.27
N VAL A 256 -6.62 0.90 -12.12
CA VAL A 256 -5.68 1.03 -13.25
C VAL A 256 -5.50 -0.30 -13.99
N LEU A 257 -5.40 -1.42 -13.28
CA LEU A 257 -5.25 -2.75 -13.90
C LEU A 257 -6.55 -3.23 -14.58
N HIS A 258 -7.71 -3.03 -13.95
CA HIS A 258 -9.01 -3.36 -14.53
C HIS A 258 -9.32 -2.52 -15.77
N ALA A 259 -8.89 -1.24 -15.79
CA ALA A 259 -9.07 -0.36 -16.95
C ALA A 259 -8.32 -0.84 -18.21
N ILE A 260 -7.35 -1.75 -18.08
CA ILE A 260 -6.65 -2.39 -19.22
C ILE A 260 -7.10 -3.85 -19.47
N GLY A 261 -8.17 -4.30 -18.81
CA GLY A 261 -8.71 -5.66 -18.91
C GLY A 261 -8.04 -6.69 -17.99
N GLY A 262 -7.10 -6.27 -17.15
CA GLY A 262 -6.53 -7.13 -16.11
C GLY A 262 -7.49 -7.33 -14.92
N LYS A 263 -7.07 -8.14 -13.94
CA LYS A 263 -7.83 -8.44 -12.73
C LYS A 263 -6.95 -8.34 -11.49
N LEU A 264 -7.54 -7.82 -10.41
CA LEU A 264 -7.02 -7.86 -9.05
C LEU A 264 -8.17 -8.32 -8.14
N THR A 265 -7.88 -9.28 -7.27
CA THR A 265 -8.82 -9.99 -6.40
C THR A 265 -8.13 -10.38 -5.09
N ASP A 266 -8.88 -10.99 -4.17
CA ASP A 266 -8.29 -11.83 -3.12
C ASP A 266 -7.75 -13.17 -3.70
N ILE A 267 -7.05 -13.99 -2.89
CA ILE A 267 -6.47 -15.25 -3.38
C ILE A 267 -7.52 -16.34 -3.72
N HIS A 268 -8.79 -16.11 -3.41
CA HIS A 268 -9.91 -16.98 -3.77
C HIS A 268 -10.53 -16.57 -5.12
N GLY A 269 -10.21 -15.38 -5.62
CA GLY A 269 -10.78 -14.79 -6.84
C GLY A 269 -11.96 -13.84 -6.58
N ASN A 270 -12.26 -13.48 -5.33
CA ASN A 270 -13.33 -12.54 -5.02
C ASN A 270 -12.88 -11.09 -5.23
N LYS A 271 -13.84 -10.22 -5.57
CA LYS A 271 -13.61 -8.78 -5.70
C LYS A 271 -13.35 -8.14 -4.34
N ILE A 272 -12.39 -7.21 -4.27
CA ILE A 272 -12.15 -6.42 -3.07
C ILE A 272 -13.21 -5.30 -2.99
N GLN A 273 -13.76 -5.08 -1.79
CA GLN A 273 -14.77 -4.05 -1.54
C GLN A 273 -14.18 -2.81 -0.86
N TYR A 274 -14.67 -1.64 -1.23
CA TYR A 274 -14.11 -0.32 -0.91
C TYR A 274 -15.13 0.65 -0.27
N TYR A 275 -16.21 0.13 0.32
CA TYR A 275 -17.22 0.94 1.01
C TYR A 275 -16.63 1.77 2.17
N ALA A 276 -17.21 2.92 2.48
CA ALA A 276 -16.70 3.84 3.51
C ALA A 276 -16.60 3.23 4.93
N ARG A 277 -17.34 2.16 5.20
CA ARG A 277 -17.35 1.39 6.47
C ARG A 277 -16.79 -0.04 6.33
N VAL A 278 -16.12 -0.38 5.22
CA VAL A 278 -15.48 -1.70 5.04
C VAL A 278 -14.28 -1.86 5.99
N GLN A 279 -13.94 -3.11 6.34
CA GLN A 279 -12.69 -3.40 7.05
C GLN A 279 -11.48 -2.95 6.21
N ARG A 280 -10.56 -2.21 6.85
CA ARG A 280 -9.44 -1.58 6.13
C ARG A 280 -8.40 -2.58 5.64
N ARG A 281 -8.23 -3.72 6.32
CA ARG A 281 -7.28 -4.80 5.96
C ARG A 281 -7.84 -5.68 4.84
N ASN A 282 -6.95 -6.26 4.01
CA ASN A 282 -7.30 -7.21 2.95
C ASN A 282 -7.05 -8.64 3.45
N ASP A 283 -8.02 -9.16 4.22
CA ASP A 283 -7.91 -10.46 4.90
C ASP A 283 -7.95 -11.69 3.98
N GLY A 284 -8.30 -11.51 2.70
CA GLY A 284 -8.20 -12.53 1.67
C GLY A 284 -6.86 -12.54 0.91
N GLY A 285 -5.89 -11.71 1.30
CA GLY A 285 -4.68 -11.46 0.52
C GLY A 285 -4.93 -10.70 -0.78
N VAL A 286 -3.96 -10.75 -1.70
CA VAL A 286 -4.03 -10.09 -3.02
C VAL A 286 -3.48 -11.01 -4.11
N LEU A 287 -4.22 -11.13 -5.21
CA LEU A 287 -3.78 -11.73 -6.46
C LEU A 287 -4.09 -10.77 -7.61
N ALA A 288 -3.12 -10.46 -8.46
CA ALA A 288 -3.34 -9.59 -9.62
C ALA A 288 -2.62 -10.10 -10.87
N THR A 289 -3.29 -10.04 -12.03
CA THR A 289 -2.74 -10.50 -13.32
C THR A 289 -3.32 -9.68 -14.47
N VAL A 290 -2.63 -9.62 -15.62
CA VAL A 290 -3.19 -9.04 -16.85
C VAL A 290 -3.97 -10.07 -17.67
N ALA A 291 -3.63 -11.36 -17.54
CA ALA A 291 -4.28 -12.47 -18.25
C ALA A 291 -4.32 -13.72 -17.37
N ASN A 292 -5.08 -14.75 -17.81
CA ASN A 292 -5.13 -16.10 -17.21
C ASN A 292 -5.41 -16.11 -15.70
N HIS A 293 -6.16 -15.14 -15.18
CA HIS A 293 -6.32 -14.90 -13.74
C HIS A 293 -6.85 -16.12 -12.98
N GLU A 294 -7.89 -16.75 -13.52
CA GLU A 294 -8.53 -17.96 -12.99
C GLU A 294 -7.55 -19.14 -12.89
N TRP A 295 -6.56 -19.22 -13.78
CA TRP A 295 -5.50 -20.24 -13.70
C TRP A 295 -4.63 -20.00 -12.46
N TYR A 296 -4.24 -18.76 -12.17
CA TYR A 296 -3.47 -18.44 -10.97
C TYR A 296 -4.31 -18.65 -9.70
N VAL A 297 -5.58 -18.24 -9.68
CA VAL A 297 -6.52 -18.55 -8.58
C VAL A 297 -6.58 -20.05 -8.31
N ASN A 298 -6.69 -20.87 -9.35
CA ASN A 298 -6.76 -22.33 -9.23
C ASN A 298 -5.43 -22.99 -8.84
N LYS A 299 -4.30 -22.28 -8.95
CA LYS A 299 -2.98 -22.74 -8.50
C LYS A 299 -2.71 -22.48 -7.02
N ILE A 300 -3.35 -21.48 -6.40
CA ILE A 300 -3.19 -21.25 -4.95
C ILE A 300 -3.70 -22.49 -4.19
N PRO A 301 -2.89 -23.15 -3.34
CA PRO A 301 -3.29 -24.40 -2.68
C PRO A 301 -4.52 -24.24 -1.79
N THR A 302 -5.39 -25.25 -1.74
CA THR A 302 -6.62 -25.21 -0.94
C THR A 302 -6.35 -24.92 0.54
N TYR A 303 -5.35 -25.58 1.13
CA TYR A 303 -4.97 -25.35 2.53
C TYR A 303 -4.47 -23.91 2.79
N VAL A 304 -3.94 -23.22 1.77
CA VAL A 304 -3.59 -21.81 1.89
C VAL A 304 -4.85 -20.97 1.91
N LYS A 305 -5.77 -21.19 0.97
CA LYS A 305 -7.07 -20.47 0.93
C LYS A 305 -7.84 -20.62 2.23
N GLU A 306 -7.83 -21.80 2.84
CA GLU A 306 -8.49 -22.08 4.12
C GLU A 306 -7.90 -21.28 5.32
N MET A 307 -6.73 -20.64 5.17
CA MET A 307 -6.13 -19.77 6.18
C MET A 307 -6.55 -18.29 6.08
N PHE A 308 -7.28 -17.90 5.04
CA PHE A 308 -7.67 -16.51 4.78
C PHE A 308 -9.19 -16.32 4.82
N GLU A 309 -9.63 -15.13 5.24
CA GLU A 309 -11.05 -14.78 5.27
C GLU A 309 -11.46 -14.26 3.89
N THR A 310 -12.50 -14.84 3.30
CA THR A 310 -13.15 -14.27 2.11
C THR A 310 -13.83 -12.96 2.46
N SER A 311 -13.74 -11.96 1.58
CA SER A 311 -14.51 -10.72 1.75
C SER A 311 -16.01 -11.03 1.90
N PRO A 312 -16.72 -10.48 2.91
CA PRO A 312 -18.14 -10.78 3.12
C PRO A 312 -18.99 -10.31 1.92
N GLU A 313 -20.15 -10.94 1.73
CA GLU A 313 -21.14 -10.53 0.73
C GLU A 313 -21.46 -9.02 0.85
N PRO A 314 -21.74 -8.32 -0.27
CA PRO A 314 -21.91 -6.87 -0.27
C PRO A 314 -22.98 -6.41 0.73
N LEU A 315 -22.60 -5.51 1.65
CA LEU A 315 -23.55 -4.92 2.58
C LEU A 315 -24.68 -4.21 1.79
N PRO A 316 -25.96 -4.43 2.12
CA PRO A 316 -27.06 -3.73 1.46
C PRO A 316 -26.88 -2.21 1.52
N LEU A 317 -27.12 -1.53 0.40
CA LEU A 317 -26.93 -0.07 0.23
C LEU A 317 -27.86 0.81 1.10
N PHE A 318 -28.58 0.24 2.07
CA PHE A 318 -29.66 0.88 2.82
C PHE A 318 -29.41 0.93 4.34
N GLU A 319 -28.33 1.59 4.78
CA GLU A 319 -28.24 2.06 6.18
C GLU A 319 -27.39 3.32 6.40
N THR A 320 -27.49 4.28 5.46
CA THR A 320 -26.86 5.61 5.53
C THR A 320 -27.86 6.75 5.79
N LYS A 321 -28.85 6.53 6.66
CA LYS A 321 -29.54 7.65 7.33
C LYS A 321 -28.65 8.21 8.43
N LEU A 322 -27.94 9.30 8.12
CA LEU A 322 -27.16 10.08 9.09
C LEU A 322 -28.06 10.60 10.21
N SER A 323 -27.95 10.01 11.40
CA SER A 323 -28.43 10.64 12.63
C SER A 323 -27.49 11.79 13.00
N GLN A 324 -27.83 13.00 12.54
CA GLN A 324 -27.17 14.22 13.01
C GLN A 324 -27.59 14.50 14.46
N LYS A 325 -26.84 13.94 15.42
CA LYS A 325 -26.79 14.54 16.76
C LYS A 325 -25.82 15.72 16.72
N SER A 326 -26.39 16.92 16.63
CA SER A 326 -25.65 18.17 16.70
C SER A 326 -24.80 18.24 17.97
N LEU A 327 -23.50 18.45 17.81
CA LEU A 327 -22.63 18.87 18.92
C LEU A 327 -22.99 20.31 19.28
N ASN A 328 -23.87 20.48 20.26
CA ASN A 328 -24.09 21.79 20.89
C ASN A 328 -22.82 22.19 21.64
N ILE A 329 -22.07 23.14 21.07
CA ILE A 329 -20.99 23.82 21.76
C ILE A 329 -21.62 24.68 22.86
N GLY A 330 -21.27 24.39 24.12
CA GLY A 330 -21.88 25.02 25.28
C GLY A 330 -21.45 26.49 25.42
N GLY A 331 -22.44 27.37 25.53
CA GLY A 331 -22.29 28.72 26.09
C GLY A 331 -23.12 28.85 27.36
N THR A 332 -22.46 29.04 28.49
CA THR A 332 -23.04 29.65 29.72
C THR A 332 -23.29 31.15 29.47
N PRO A 333 -24.20 31.85 30.19
CA PRO A 333 -24.35 31.73 31.66
C PRO A 333 -25.76 31.96 32.28
N SER A 334 -25.78 31.84 33.62
CA SER A 334 -26.66 32.51 34.60
C SER A 334 -28.13 32.08 34.73
N GLY A 335 -28.65 32.09 35.97
CA GLY A 335 -30.09 32.18 36.24
C GLY A 335 -30.70 31.16 37.23
N GLU A 336 -30.59 31.45 38.52
CA GLU A 336 -31.61 31.23 39.56
C GLU A 336 -32.30 29.85 39.75
N SER A 337 -31.85 29.17 40.81
CA SER A 337 -32.64 28.56 41.89
C SER A 337 -34.18 28.41 41.74
N GLN A 338 -34.69 27.19 41.91
CA GLN A 338 -35.86 26.97 42.77
C GLN A 338 -35.88 25.58 43.43
N VAL A 339 -36.50 25.52 44.62
CA VAL A 339 -36.38 24.42 45.61
C VAL A 339 -37.70 23.63 45.72
N LYS A 340 -37.60 22.30 45.84
CA LYS A 340 -38.49 21.39 46.61
C LYS A 340 -37.89 19.97 46.59
N GLN A 341 -37.24 19.52 47.66
CA GLN A 341 -37.77 18.89 48.88
C GLN A 341 -38.19 17.41 48.74
N LYS A 342 -37.38 16.54 49.39
CA LYS A 342 -37.69 15.26 50.10
C LYS A 342 -38.45 14.16 49.30
N SER A 343 -38.17 12.87 49.49
CA SER A 343 -37.82 12.16 50.73
C SER A 343 -37.11 10.81 50.49
N SER A 344 -36.38 10.31 51.51
CA SER A 344 -36.17 8.89 51.95
C SER A 344 -36.30 7.73 50.93
N SER A 345 -35.45 6.70 50.92
CA SER A 345 -34.75 6.07 52.06
C SER A 345 -33.55 5.20 51.65
N GLN A 346 -32.58 5.07 52.57
CA GLN A 346 -31.56 4.01 52.67
C GLN A 346 -32.19 2.64 53.11
N PRO A 347 -31.48 1.50 53.26
CA PRO A 347 -30.01 1.35 53.46
C PRO A 347 -29.31 0.13 52.79
N ASP A 348 -28.01 -0.01 53.12
CA ASP A 348 -27.23 -1.25 53.28
C ASP A 348 -26.88 -2.15 52.07
N SER A 349 -25.70 -2.80 52.00
CA SER A 349 -24.49 -2.74 52.85
C SER A 349 -23.25 -3.35 52.16
N THR A 350 -22.06 -3.06 52.72
CA THR A 350 -20.78 -3.83 52.76
C THR A 350 -20.52 -4.95 51.72
N SER A 351 -19.45 -4.96 50.91
CA SER A 351 -18.00 -4.81 51.17
C SER A 351 -17.28 -6.04 51.75
N GLN A 352 -15.98 -6.18 51.40
CA GLN A 352 -15.00 -7.18 51.84
C GLN A 352 -15.20 -8.63 51.30
N SER A 353 -14.21 -9.48 51.01
CA SER A 353 -12.77 -9.44 50.63
C SER A 353 -12.14 -10.77 51.09
N SER A 354 -10.97 -11.12 50.55
CA SER A 354 -9.95 -12.08 51.05
C SER A 354 -9.93 -13.51 50.47
N ASP A 355 -8.70 -13.90 50.07
CA ASP A 355 -8.03 -15.21 50.07
C ASP A 355 -8.70 -16.41 49.35
N GLY A 356 -8.01 -17.32 48.65
CA GLY A 356 -6.58 -17.65 48.59
C GLY A 356 -6.38 -19.15 48.93
N VAL A 357 -5.52 -19.90 48.20
CA VAL A 357 -4.81 -21.17 48.57
C VAL A 357 -4.32 -21.95 47.33
N LYS A 358 -3.30 -22.79 47.55
CA LYS A 358 -2.42 -23.51 46.58
C LYS A 358 -2.90 -24.93 46.23
N SER A 359 -2.45 -25.44 45.08
CA SER A 359 -1.85 -26.79 44.85
C SER A 359 -1.59 -26.99 43.34
N SER A 360 -0.89 -28.00 42.81
CA SER A 360 0.47 -28.57 43.00
C SER A 360 0.57 -29.84 42.12
N HIS A 361 1.78 -30.33 41.79
CA HIS A 361 2.07 -31.60 41.03
C HIS A 361 1.88 -31.52 39.50
N GLN A 362 2.63 -32.23 38.64
CA GLN A 362 3.93 -32.96 38.74
C GLN A 362 4.49 -33.19 37.31
N GLN A 363 5.82 -33.37 37.15
CA GLN A 363 6.43 -33.98 35.95
C GLN A 363 6.27 -35.52 35.97
N PRO A 364 6.64 -36.21 34.87
CA PRO A 364 7.84 -37.05 35.00
C PRO A 364 8.84 -36.94 33.84
N ASP A 365 10.11 -37.15 34.17
CA ASP A 365 11.20 -37.46 33.21
C ASP A 365 11.10 -38.91 32.70
N SER A 366 11.73 -39.19 31.55
CA SER A 366 12.48 -40.45 31.38
C SER A 366 13.59 -40.35 30.34
N THR A 367 14.73 -40.97 30.65
CA THR A 367 15.98 -40.99 29.85
C THR A 367 16.25 -42.39 29.28
N SER A 368 16.75 -42.49 28.03
CA SER A 368 17.70 -43.54 27.58
C SER A 368 18.34 -43.07 26.26
N GLN A 369 19.66 -42.86 26.20
CA GLN A 369 20.77 -43.80 25.93
C GLN A 369 20.95 -44.21 24.45
N ASN A 370 22.07 -43.74 23.86
CA ASN A 370 22.75 -44.30 22.68
C ASN A 370 23.41 -45.65 23.04
N PRO A 371 23.74 -46.52 22.06
CA PRO A 371 25.14 -46.54 21.56
C PRO A 371 25.33 -46.87 20.06
N ASP A 372 26.50 -46.50 19.53
CA ASP A 372 27.32 -47.07 18.44
C ASP A 372 26.68 -47.46 17.06
N GLY A 373 27.32 -47.29 15.90
CA GLY A 373 28.67 -46.80 15.58
C GLY A 373 29.39 -47.74 14.58
N VAL A 374 29.45 -47.40 13.28
CA VAL A 374 30.23 -48.14 12.27
C VAL A 374 30.93 -47.20 11.26
N LYS A 375 32.19 -47.51 10.92
CA LYS A 375 33.05 -46.82 9.93
C LYS A 375 33.15 -47.62 8.63
N SER A 376 33.27 -46.93 7.49
CA SER A 376 34.13 -47.23 6.31
C SER A 376 33.70 -46.29 5.16
N SER A 377 34.51 -45.44 4.53
CA SER A 377 35.89 -45.45 3.99
C SER A 377 35.95 -45.81 2.50
N ASN A 378 36.65 -44.96 1.73
CA ASN A 378 37.11 -45.15 0.34
C ASN A 378 36.01 -45.07 -0.75
N GLN A 379 36.27 -44.55 -1.96
CA GLN A 379 37.54 -44.16 -2.59
C GLN A 379 37.34 -43.08 -3.67
N LYS A 380 38.34 -42.22 -3.88
CA LYS A 380 38.58 -41.46 -5.12
C LYS A 380 39.65 -42.22 -5.93
N PRO A 381 39.63 -42.17 -7.26
CA PRO A 381 40.63 -41.38 -8.01
C PRO A 381 40.01 -40.76 -9.29
N ASP A 382 40.60 -39.87 -10.10
CA ASP A 382 41.74 -38.94 -10.07
C ASP A 382 41.71 -38.17 -11.40
N SER A 383 42.19 -36.91 -11.41
CA SER A 383 42.90 -36.26 -12.54
C SER A 383 42.14 -35.99 -13.87
N CYS A 384 42.49 -35.06 -14.78
CA CYS A 384 43.33 -33.84 -14.86
C CYS A 384 42.97 -33.13 -16.20
N THR A 385 43.40 -31.93 -16.62
CA THR A 385 44.43 -30.94 -16.18
C THR A 385 44.07 -29.53 -16.72
N SER A 386 44.79 -28.49 -16.31
CA SER A 386 45.22 -27.29 -17.10
C SER A 386 44.17 -26.53 -17.96
N GLU A 387 43.73 -25.33 -17.57
CA GLU A 387 44.39 -24.02 -17.80
C GLU A 387 44.08 -23.37 -19.16
N SER A 388 43.42 -22.21 -19.10
CA SER A 388 43.94 -20.99 -19.72
C SER A 388 43.22 -19.78 -19.14
N THR A 389 43.98 -18.89 -18.51
CA THR A 389 43.54 -17.57 -18.07
C THR A 389 43.42 -16.64 -19.27
N ASP A 390 42.37 -15.82 -19.32
CA ASP A 390 42.51 -14.48 -19.89
C ASP A 390 41.53 -13.48 -19.24
N SER A 391 42.12 -12.53 -18.54
CA SER A 391 41.44 -11.44 -17.85
C SER A 391 41.55 -10.16 -18.69
N LEU A 392 40.45 -9.53 -19.08
CA LEU A 392 40.46 -8.14 -19.56
C LEU A 392 39.18 -7.37 -19.19
N ASN A 393 39.37 -6.34 -18.36
CA ASN A 393 38.64 -5.08 -18.24
C ASN A 393 37.09 -5.12 -18.14
N GLY A 394 36.46 -4.77 -17.01
CA GLY A 394 37.01 -3.99 -15.88
C GLY A 394 37.23 -2.51 -16.19
N GLY A 395 36.38 -1.89 -17.02
CA GLY A 395 36.64 -0.55 -17.56
C GLY A 395 35.43 0.28 -18.03
N ALA A 396 34.32 0.29 -17.28
CA ALA A 396 33.15 1.13 -17.61
C ALA A 396 32.46 1.84 -16.42
N VAL A 397 32.83 1.55 -15.17
CA VAL A 397 32.15 2.09 -13.97
C VAL A 397 32.87 3.32 -13.37
N ALA A 398 34.11 3.60 -13.79
CA ALA A 398 34.96 4.66 -13.25
C ALA A 398 35.04 5.91 -14.16
N LYS A 399 33.90 6.43 -14.63
CA LYS A 399 33.89 7.69 -15.41
C LYS A 399 32.58 8.50 -15.36
N LEU A 400 32.01 8.66 -14.17
CA LEU A 400 30.94 9.66 -13.91
C LEU A 400 30.93 10.23 -12.47
N ALA A 401 31.98 9.96 -11.67
CA ALA A 401 32.12 10.44 -10.30
C ALA A 401 32.91 11.77 -10.20
N SER A 402 32.56 12.76 -11.02
CA SER A 402 33.26 14.07 -11.03
C SER A 402 32.37 15.31 -11.19
N SER A 403 31.04 15.16 -11.21
CA SER A 403 30.09 16.27 -11.42
C SER A 403 29.15 16.58 -10.25
N TYR A 404 29.19 15.82 -9.15
CA TYR A 404 28.37 16.09 -7.96
C TYR A 404 29.19 15.98 -6.66
N GLY A 405 29.02 16.98 -5.79
CA GLY A 405 29.84 17.19 -4.60
C GLY A 405 29.56 16.24 -3.42
N PRO A 406 30.49 16.15 -2.45
CA PRO A 406 30.50 15.12 -1.42
C PRO A 406 29.57 15.45 -0.24
N VAL A 407 28.25 15.38 -0.45
CA VAL A 407 27.25 15.50 0.63
C VAL A 407 26.33 14.26 0.71
N LEU A 408 25.99 13.63 -0.41
CA LEU A 408 24.97 12.58 -0.45
C LEU A 408 25.42 11.18 0.05
N PHE A 409 26.72 10.95 0.26
CA PHE A 409 27.25 9.61 0.56
C PHE A 409 27.58 9.34 2.04
N LYS A 410 27.54 10.36 2.92
CA LYS A 410 27.97 10.21 4.32
C LYS A 410 26.86 9.95 5.34
N SER A 411 25.58 10.18 5.00
CA SER A 411 24.48 10.04 5.97
C SER A 411 23.77 8.68 5.99
N ILE A 412 24.10 7.77 5.06
CA ILE A 412 23.40 6.48 4.90
C ILE A 412 24.20 5.29 5.49
N VAL A 413 25.50 5.48 5.80
CA VAL A 413 26.41 4.39 6.24
C VAL A 413 26.88 4.58 7.68
N HIS A 414 25.95 4.89 8.60
CA HIS A 414 26.29 5.06 10.03
C HIS A 414 25.25 4.53 11.03
N ASN A 415 24.40 3.56 10.63
CA ASN A 415 23.46 2.92 11.58
C ASN A 415 23.08 1.46 11.26
N VAL A 416 23.93 0.68 10.55
CA VAL A 416 23.78 -0.79 10.47
C VAL A 416 25.15 -1.48 10.44
N THR A 417 25.77 -1.68 11.61
CA THR A 417 26.87 -2.65 11.79
C THR A 417 26.85 -3.23 13.21
N HIS A 418 26.14 -4.34 13.41
CA HIS A 418 26.43 -5.36 14.44
C HIS A 418 25.53 -6.60 14.26
N THR A 419 25.97 -7.55 13.44
CA THR A 419 25.60 -8.98 13.55
C THR A 419 26.84 -9.81 13.26
N GLU A 420 27.37 -10.51 14.27
CA GLU A 420 28.47 -11.45 14.09
C GLU A 420 28.00 -12.76 13.43
N PRO A 421 28.89 -13.50 12.74
CA PRO A 421 28.54 -14.77 12.11
C PRO A 421 28.56 -15.92 13.13
N PHE A 422 27.47 -16.70 13.16
CA PHE A 422 27.50 -18.04 13.75
C PHE A 422 28.08 -19.04 12.74
N PHE A 423 28.99 -19.88 13.23
CA PHE A 423 29.39 -21.16 12.61
C PHE A 423 28.45 -22.29 13.06
#